data_AF-A0AAI9TAG3-F1
#
_entry.id   AF-A0AAI9TAG3-F1
#
_cell.length_a   1.000
_cell.length_b   1.000
_cell.length_c   1.000
_cell.angle_alpha   90.00
_cell.angle_beta   90.00
_cell.angle_gamma   90.00
#
_symmetry.space_group_name_H-M   'P 1'
#
loop_
_entity.id
_entity.type
_entity.pdbx_description
1 polymer ?
#
loop_
_entity_poly.entity_id
_entity_poly.type
_entity_poly.pdbx_seq_one_letter_code
_entity_poly.pdbx_strand_id
1 'polypeptide(L)'
;MLAQYATQVYVVVGDLNEQYIEYLVKGAVPANRFDPRSFLKLRLLGPFSVYSAEEMRLFGFLVVALTIVQHRDWQKSKEVDKK
;
A
#
# COMPACT_ATOMS: atom_id res chain seq x y z
N MET A 1 3.84 -0.21 3.90
CA MET A 1 4.41 -0.56 5.22
C MET A 1 5.93 -0.50 5.14
N LEU A 2 6.64 -0.12 6.20
CA LEU A 2 8.11 -0.20 6.23
C LEU A 2 8.54 -1.51 6.89
N ALA A 3 9.56 -2.17 6.35
CA ALA A 3 10.18 -3.35 6.92
C ALA A 3 11.68 -3.13 7.05
N GLN A 4 12.24 -3.41 8.23
CA GLN A 4 13.68 -3.32 8.46
C GLN A 4 14.28 -4.73 8.48
N TYR A 5 15.38 -4.91 7.74
CA TYR A 5 16.20 -6.10 7.79
C TYR A 5 17.67 -5.70 8.00
N ALA A 6 18.25 -6.12 9.12
CA ALA A 6 19.55 -5.64 9.59
C ALA A 6 19.62 -4.09 9.62
N THR A 7 20.54 -3.49 8.87
CA THR A 7 20.72 -2.04 8.75
C THR A 7 19.97 -1.43 7.57
N GLN A 8 19.21 -2.23 6.83
CA GLN A 8 18.55 -1.83 5.59
C GLN A 8 17.04 -1.70 5.81
N VAL A 9 16.46 -0.63 5.26
CA VAL A 9 15.02 -0.45 5.28
C VAL A 9 14.43 -0.64 3.90
N TYR A 10 13.26 -1.28 3.88
CA TYR A 10 12.50 -1.59 2.70
C TYR A 10 11.09 -1.02 2.82
N VAL A 11 10.53 -0.61 1.69
CA VAL A 11 9.13 -0.26 1.58
C VAL A 11 8.40 -1.49 1.04
N VAL A 12 7.49 -2.02 1.85
CA VAL A 12 6.54 -3.05 1.44
C VAL A 12 5.31 -2.37 0.85
N VAL A 13 5.10 -2.57 -0.45
CA VAL A 13 3.94 -2.10 -1.20
C VAL A 13 3.01 -3.29 -1.44
N GLY A 14 1.79 -3.20 -0.92
CA GLY A 14 0.73 -4.15 -1.26
C GLY A 14 -0.01 -3.67 -2.49
N ASP A 15 -0.15 -4.55 -3.49
CA ASP A 15 -1.07 -4.37 -4.60
C ASP A 15 -2.34 -5.14 -4.30
N LEU A 16 -3.43 -4.40 -4.14
CA LEU A 16 -4.69 -4.90 -3.63
C LEU A 16 -5.68 -4.96 -4.78
N ASN A 17 -5.95 -6.18 -5.24
CA ASN A 17 -6.88 -6.41 -6.33
C ASN A 17 -8.31 -6.49 -5.78
N GLU A 18 -9.29 -6.06 -6.56
CA GLU A 18 -10.71 -6.08 -6.20
C GLU A 18 -11.19 -7.48 -5.78
N GLN A 19 -10.70 -8.53 -6.44
CA GLN A 19 -11.01 -9.92 -6.10
C GLN A 19 -10.48 -10.35 -4.73
N TYR A 20 -9.37 -9.76 -4.26
CA TYR A 20 -8.85 -10.03 -2.92
C TYR A 20 -9.76 -9.43 -1.84
N ILE A 21 -10.38 -8.27 -2.10
CA ILE A 21 -11.40 -7.69 -1.21
C ILE A 21 -12.62 -8.61 -1.14
N GLU A 22 -13.08 -9.09 -2.29
CA GLU A 22 -14.20 -10.03 -2.33
C GLU A 22 -13.91 -11.33 -1.57
N TYR A 23 -12.70 -11.87 -1.71
CA TYR A 23 -12.25 -13.02 -0.93
C TYR A 23 -12.31 -12.75 0.58
N LEU A 24 -11.80 -11.60 1.05
CA LEU A 24 -11.82 -11.24 2.48
C LEU A 24 -13.23 -11.06 3.03
N VAL A 25 -14.14 -10.44 2.26
CA VAL A 25 -15.50 -10.12 2.71
C VAL A 25 -16.41 -11.34 2.63
N LYS A 26 -16.33 -12.10 1.55
CA LYS A 26 -17.29 -13.17 1.23
C LYS A 26 -16.75 -14.57 1.56
N GLY A 27 -15.47 -14.71 1.91
CA GLY A 27 -14.79 -16.00 2.03
C GLY A 27 -14.72 -16.77 0.70
N ALA A 28 -15.04 -16.09 -0.40
CA ALA A 28 -15.17 -16.70 -1.71
C ALA A 28 -13.77 -16.90 -2.30
N VAL A 29 -13.26 -18.13 -2.21
CA VAL A 29 -12.08 -18.53 -2.98
C VAL A 29 -12.54 -18.67 -4.43
N PRO A 30 -11.89 -18.01 -5.40
CA PRO A 30 -12.20 -18.20 -6.82
C PRO A 30 -12.11 -19.67 -7.19
N ALA A 31 -12.87 -20.10 -8.21
CA ALA A 31 -12.85 -21.48 -8.69
C ALA A 31 -11.42 -21.98 -8.99
N ASN A 32 -10.53 -21.07 -9.39
CA ASN A 32 -9.10 -21.31 -9.47
C ASN A 32 -8.37 -20.78 -8.22
N ARG A 33 -7.94 -21.68 -7.33
CA ARG A 33 -7.19 -21.36 -6.11
C ARG A 33 -5.81 -20.74 -6.34
N PHE A 34 -5.33 -20.74 -7.58
CA PHE A 34 -4.05 -20.16 -7.97
C PHE A 34 -4.23 -18.89 -8.79
N ASP A 35 -5.42 -18.30 -8.85
CA ASP A 35 -5.59 -17.01 -9.53
C ASP A 35 -4.77 -15.95 -8.78
N PRO A 36 -3.68 -15.43 -9.39
CA PRO A 36 -2.81 -14.47 -8.73
C PRO A 36 -3.51 -13.13 -8.49
N ARG A 37 -4.69 -12.88 -9.06
CA ARG A 37 -5.51 -11.69 -8.83
C ARG A 37 -6.30 -11.76 -7.53
N SER A 38 -6.43 -12.94 -6.94
CA SER A 38 -7.29 -13.14 -5.77
C SER A 38 -6.53 -13.15 -4.45
N PHE A 39 -5.23 -12.85 -4.50
CA PHE A 39 -4.33 -12.76 -3.34
C PHE A 39 -3.67 -11.39 -3.30
N LEU A 40 -3.36 -10.92 -2.08
CA LEU A 40 -2.55 -9.74 -1.86
C LEU A 40 -1.15 -9.96 -2.42
N LYS A 41 -0.73 -9.13 -3.39
CA LYS A 41 0.64 -9.15 -3.89
C LYS A 41 1.47 -8.17 -3.08
N LEU A 42 2.51 -8.65 -2.42
CA LEU A 42 3.46 -7.81 -1.71
C LEU A 42 4.71 -7.63 -2.56
N ARG A 43 5.10 -6.38 -2.79
CA ARG A 43 6.37 -6.00 -3.42
C ARG A 43 7.26 -5.35 -2.38
N LEU A 44 8.50 -5.82 -2.29
CA LEU A 44 9.56 -5.17 -1.51
C LEU A 44 10.33 -4.22 -2.44
N LEU A 45 10.37 -2.95 -2.08
CA LEU A 45 11.20 -1.93 -2.72
C LEU A 45 12.35 -1.56 -1.76
N GLY A 46 13.58 -1.59 -2.24
CA GLY A 46 14.79 -1.33 -1.45
C GLY A 46 15.96 -2.23 -1.85
N PRO A 47 17.03 -2.32 -1.03
CA PRO A 47 17.19 -1.63 0.25
C PRO A 47 17.43 -0.13 0.08
N PHE A 48 16.77 0.69 0.89
CA PHE A 48 17.07 2.11 1.00
C PHE A 48 18.18 2.28 2.04
N SER A 49 19.41 2.45 1.55
CA SER A 49 20.62 2.66 2.37
C SER A 49 20.70 4.04 3.01
N VAL A 50 19.76 4.93 2.69
CA VAL A 50 19.92 6.39 2.83
C VAL A 50 19.36 6.94 4.14
N TYR A 51 18.63 6.13 4.92
CA TYR A 51 17.90 6.64 6.07
C TYR A 51 18.25 5.90 7.34
N SER A 52 18.72 6.63 8.36
CA SER A 52 18.71 6.13 9.72
C SER A 52 17.26 5.89 10.17
N ALA A 53 17.04 4.98 11.12
CA ALA A 53 15.69 4.72 11.66
C ALA A 53 15.04 6.01 12.24
N GLU A 54 15.86 6.97 12.65
CA GLU A 54 15.44 8.28 13.17
C GLU A 54 14.96 9.19 12.04
N GLU A 55 15.65 9.21 10.90
CA GLU A 55 15.25 9.95 9.70
C GLU A 55 14.00 9.35 9.05
N MET A 56 13.84 8.02 9.07
CA MET A 56 12.62 7.36 8.60
C MET A 56 11.40 7.67 9.45
N ARG A 57 11.57 7.95 10.76
CA ARG A 57 10.46 8.42 11.60
C ARG A 57 9.92 9.76 11.12
N LEU A 58 10.80 10.68 10.73
CA LEU A 58 10.43 11.97 10.13
C LEU A 58 9.83 11.79 8.72
N PHE A 59 10.42 10.92 7.90
CA PHE A 59 9.94 10.67 6.54
C PHE A 59 8.58 9.95 6.52
N GLY A 60 8.33 9.06 7.50
CA GLY A 60 7.06 8.38 7.66
C GLY A 60 5.90 9.36 7.85
N PHE A 61 6.09 10.39 8.68
CA PHE A 61 5.11 11.47 8.83
C PHE A 61 4.85 12.22 7.52
N LEU A 62 5.89 12.53 6.76
CA LEU A 62 5.77 13.21 5.46
C LEU A 62 4.98 12.37 4.46
N VAL A 63 5.28 11.08 4.34
CA VAL A 63 4.57 10.16 3.43
C VAL A 63 3.10 10.03 3.83
N VAL A 64 2.80 9.89 5.12
CA VAL A 64 1.42 9.83 5.61
C VAL A 64 0.68 11.14 5.33
N ALA A 65 1.31 12.29 5.59
CA ALA A 65 0.73 13.59 5.30
C ALA A 65 0.42 13.77 3.81
N LEU A 66 1.37 13.44 2.93
CA LEU A 66 1.17 13.49 1.47
C LEU A 66 0.05 12.55 1.01
N THR A 67 -0.02 11.35 1.58
CA THR A 67 -1.08 10.38 1.28
C THR A 67 -2.46 10.92 1.69
N ILE A 68 -2.57 11.56 2.87
CA ILE A 68 -3.81 12.19 3.34
C ILE A 68 -4.22 13.33 2.41
N VAL A 69 -3.28 14.16 1.98
CA VAL A 69 -3.55 15.28 1.05
C VAL A 69 -4.03 14.72 -0.29
N GLN A 70 -3.32 13.76 -0.88
CA GLN A 70 -3.73 13.13 -2.14
C GLN A 70 -5.11 12.46 -2.03
N HIS A 71 -5.41 11.81 -0.90
CA HIS A 71 -6.73 11.22 -0.67
C HIS A 71 -7.84 12.29 -0.65
N ARG A 72 -7.60 13.43 0.03
CA ARG A 72 -8.55 14.56 0.06
C ARG A 72 -8.76 15.16 -1.33
N ASP A 73 -7.68 15.34 -2.10
CA ASP A 73 -7.77 15.88 -3.46
C ASP A 73 -8.51 14.92 -4.39
N TRP A 74 -8.30 13.61 -4.25
CA TRP A 74 -9.06 12.60 -4.98
C TRP A 74 -10.55 12.59 -4.61
N GLN A 75 -10.91 12.76 -3.32
CA GLN A 75 -12.31 12.88 -2.94
C GLN A 75 -12.97 14.12 -3.55
N LYS A 76 -12.28 15.27 -3.55
CA LYS A 76 -12.77 16.49 -4.20
C LYS A 76 -12.96 16.30 -5.70
N SER A 77 -12.03 15.64 -6.39
CA SER A 77 -12.16 15.40 -7.83
C SER A 77 -13.38 14.52 -8.16
N LYS A 78 -13.71 13.56 -7.29
CA LYS A 78 -14.90 12.69 -7.43
C LYS A 78 -16.23 13.41 -7.17
N GLU A 79 -16.23 14.49 -6.39
CA GLU A 79 -17.43 15.33 -6.19
C GLU A 79 -17.69 16.26 -7.38
N VAL A 80 -16.64 16.71 -8.06
CA VAL A 80 -16.76 17.55 -9.26
C VAL A 80 -17.30 16.74 -10.44
N ASP A 81 -16.88 15.49 -10.60
CA ASP A 81 -17.36 14.59 -11.68
C ASP A 81 -18.83 14.16 -11.52
N LYS A 82 -19.48 14.45 -10.38
CA LYS A 82 -20.88 14.09 -10.09
C LYS A 82 -21.89 15.22 -10.32
N LYS A 83 -21.45 16.42 -10.71
CA LYS A 83 -22.31 17.56 -11.08
C LYS A 83 -22.36 17.71 -12.59
#